data_AF-A0A485K8N4-F1
#
_entry.id   AF-A0A485K8N4-F1
#
_cell.length_a   1.000
_cell.length_b   1.000
_cell.length_c   1.000
_cell.angle_alpha   90.00
_cell.angle_beta   90.00
_cell.angle_gamma   90.00
#
_symmetry.space_group_name_H-M   'P 1'
#
loop_
_entity.id
_entity.type
_entity.pdbx_description
1 polymer ?
#
loop_
_entity_poly.entity_id
_entity_poly.type
_entity_poly.pdbx_seq_one_letter_code
_entity_poly.pdbx_strand_id
1 'polypeptide(L)'
;MVVDLLSLCNYADFIELDIRRTKFRAALHEFQKAMLSPSGSWDPRLRQFMEAALIYPIEDAINNGRPFDMDMALNEIYGLKAHYKQTDGSREADTLFRKLFFGIDAFRVFNNSTAHHQQGSGRGLPSSDVIDAHFQLHWKVHLDLAMRTILHYVVWIHREIRAKQGLTTQPEAEPVPMTPKINDQGMASPDQTRPVAHSAATTLPPSPPLPPAHTTASVPPLTPAVARPRVHSAPPSRSLSMTSVSPISPSVARVLQHKVIKELRDRTERDLRARFFALCPQSYCARGCNMAHSANDLKVIGICRVITNPGWKRATCNKGVACPFGAMCDFIHPNDDVCLIEDIKRTAHHLEARVILNGTSKATVRFGDGAEVQIVARN
;
A
#
# COMPACT_ATOMS: atom_id res chain seq x y z
N MET A 1 -5.47 2.54 -16.96
CA MET A 1 -5.06 3.64 -16.07
C MET A 1 -3.54 3.70 -16.10
N VAL A 2 -2.95 4.78 -16.64
CA VAL A 2 -1.51 5.03 -16.54
C VAL A 2 -1.27 5.53 -15.12
N VAL A 3 -0.61 4.73 -14.29
CA VAL A 3 -0.25 5.17 -12.94
C VAL A 3 0.95 6.09 -13.06
N ASP A 4 0.89 7.22 -12.38
CA ASP A 4 2.02 8.12 -12.31
C ASP A 4 3.15 7.47 -11.48
N LEU A 5 4.29 7.18 -12.10
CA LEU A 5 5.43 6.53 -11.46
C LEU A 5 5.98 7.38 -10.32
N LEU A 6 5.92 8.71 -10.45
CA LEU A 6 6.36 9.60 -9.36
C LEU A 6 5.49 9.48 -8.12
N SER A 7 4.20 9.24 -8.27
CA SER A 7 3.30 9.03 -7.14
C SER A 7 3.66 7.79 -6.31
N LEU A 8 4.28 6.78 -6.93
CA LEU A 8 4.71 5.55 -6.26
C LEU A 8 5.90 5.75 -5.32
N CYS A 9 6.69 6.80 -5.54
CA CYS A 9 7.89 7.10 -4.78
C CYS A 9 7.82 8.50 -4.12
N ASN A 10 6.62 8.89 -3.67
CA ASN A 10 6.35 10.16 -2.99
C ASN A 10 6.94 11.38 -3.72
N TYR A 11 6.75 11.44 -5.05
CA TYR A 11 7.26 12.50 -5.93
C TYR A 11 8.77 12.76 -5.80
N ALA A 12 9.54 11.76 -5.36
CA ALA A 12 10.98 11.88 -5.09
C ALA A 12 11.35 12.81 -3.91
N ASP A 13 10.39 13.21 -3.07
CA ASP A 13 10.65 14.12 -1.93
C ASP A 13 11.57 13.51 -0.86
N PHE A 14 11.79 12.20 -0.92
CA PHE A 14 12.73 11.49 -0.05
C PHE A 14 14.21 11.69 -0.44
N ILE A 15 14.48 12.09 -1.69
CA ILE A 15 15.84 12.41 -2.16
C ILE A 15 16.18 13.82 -1.65
N GLU A 16 17.24 13.99 -0.86
CA GLU A 16 17.56 15.28 -0.24
C GLU A 16 18.24 16.26 -1.21
N LEU A 17 19.18 15.79 -2.02
CA LEU A 17 19.87 16.67 -2.96
C LEU A 17 18.99 17.02 -4.17
N ASP A 18 18.65 18.30 -4.31
CA ASP A 18 17.77 18.79 -5.38
C ASP A 18 18.26 18.45 -6.79
N ILE A 19 19.57 18.43 -7.02
CA ILE A 19 20.16 18.05 -8.31
C ILE A 19 19.85 16.57 -8.63
N ARG A 20 19.99 15.66 -7.65
CA ARG A 20 19.67 14.24 -7.81
C ARG A 20 18.16 14.03 -7.95
N ARG A 21 17.38 14.75 -7.15
CA ARG A 21 15.90 14.72 -7.21
C ARG A 21 15.40 15.13 -8.60
N THR A 22 15.97 16.18 -9.17
CA THR A 22 15.62 16.68 -10.51
C THR A 22 15.94 15.66 -11.59
N LYS A 23 17.15 15.07 -11.56
CA LYS A 23 17.57 14.04 -12.52
C LYS A 23 16.70 12.77 -12.41
N PHE A 24 16.39 12.34 -11.19
CA PHE A 24 15.48 11.22 -10.95
C PHE A 24 14.08 11.47 -11.49
N ARG A 25 13.49 12.64 -11.21
CA ARG A 25 12.17 13.03 -11.74
C ARG A 25 12.16 13.04 -13.27
N ALA A 26 13.20 13.61 -13.89
CA ALA A 26 13.34 13.63 -15.33
C ALA A 26 13.43 12.22 -15.93
N ALA A 27 14.23 11.33 -15.31
CA ALA A 27 14.34 9.95 -15.76
C ALA A 27 13.01 9.19 -15.71
N LEU A 28 12.22 9.36 -14.65
CA LEU A 28 10.91 8.70 -14.55
C LEU A 28 9.89 9.25 -15.55
N HIS A 29 9.89 10.56 -15.79
CA HIS A 29 9.04 11.16 -16.82
C HIS A 29 9.42 10.68 -18.22
N GLU A 30 10.70 10.68 -18.57
CA GLU A 30 11.16 10.19 -19.88
C GLU A 30 10.91 8.69 -20.04
N PHE A 31 11.04 7.89 -18.98
CA PHE A 31 10.63 6.49 -18.99
C PHE A 31 9.14 6.34 -19.29
N GLN A 32 8.25 7.04 -18.59
CA GLN A 32 6.81 6.97 -18.85
C GLN A 32 6.46 7.40 -20.27
N LYS A 33 7.08 8.48 -20.76
CA LYS A 33 6.90 8.97 -22.12
C LYS A 33 7.33 7.92 -23.15
N ALA A 34 8.49 7.28 -22.94
CA ALA A 34 8.96 6.20 -23.80
C ALA A 34 8.03 4.97 -23.75
N MET A 35 7.47 4.64 -22.58
CA MET A 35 6.50 3.54 -22.43
C MET A 35 5.17 3.81 -23.14
N LEU A 36 4.77 5.08 -23.26
CA LEU A 36 3.56 5.51 -23.98
C LEU A 36 3.79 5.66 -25.50
N SER A 37 5.04 5.63 -25.97
CA SER A 37 5.36 5.67 -27.39
C SER A 37 4.67 4.51 -28.12
N PRO A 38 4.12 4.72 -29.33
CA PRO A 38 3.54 3.64 -30.14
C PRO A 38 4.57 2.67 -30.71
N SER A 39 5.88 2.87 -30.48
CA SER A 39 6.91 1.96 -31.00
C SER A 39 6.69 0.53 -30.51
N GLY A 40 6.63 -0.42 -31.46
CA GLY A 40 6.60 -1.86 -31.15
C GLY A 40 7.97 -2.39 -30.76
N SER A 41 9.04 -1.69 -31.12
CA SER A 41 10.42 -2.06 -30.82
C SER A 41 10.89 -1.53 -29.46
N TRP A 42 11.72 -2.32 -28.80
CA TRP A 42 12.49 -1.95 -27.61
C TRP A 42 13.33 -0.67 -27.84
N ASP A 43 13.30 0.27 -26.88
CA ASP A 43 14.18 1.46 -26.86
C ASP A 43 15.32 1.23 -25.87
N PRO A 44 16.59 1.11 -26.32
CA PRO A 44 17.74 0.92 -25.43
C PRO A 44 17.92 2.01 -24.38
N ARG A 45 17.36 3.21 -24.56
CA ARG A 45 17.46 4.30 -23.56
C ARG A 45 16.62 4.05 -22.32
N LEU A 46 15.59 3.18 -22.40
CA LEU A 46 14.78 2.79 -21.25
C LEU A 46 15.63 2.23 -20.12
N ARG A 47 16.75 1.57 -20.47
CA ARG A 47 17.76 1.10 -19.51
C ARG A 47 18.31 2.20 -18.64
N GLN A 48 18.73 3.31 -19.24
CA GLN A 48 19.36 4.40 -18.51
C GLN A 48 18.39 5.02 -17.51
N PHE A 49 17.10 5.07 -17.83
CA PHE A 49 16.09 5.57 -16.92
C PHE A 49 15.81 4.62 -15.75
N MET A 50 15.87 3.30 -15.97
CA MET A 50 15.76 2.31 -14.91
C MET A 50 16.97 2.33 -13.98
N GLU A 51 18.18 2.41 -14.54
CA GLU A 51 19.42 2.55 -13.77
C GLU A 51 19.36 3.83 -12.94
N ALA A 52 18.94 4.95 -13.52
CA ALA A 52 18.73 6.21 -12.80
C ALA A 52 17.74 6.08 -11.63
N ALA A 53 16.69 5.26 -11.78
CA ALA A 53 15.70 5.02 -10.72
C ALA A 53 16.28 4.26 -9.52
N LEU A 54 17.39 3.54 -9.68
CA LEU A 54 18.11 2.86 -8.59
C LEU A 54 19.29 3.71 -8.09
N ILE A 55 20.09 4.24 -9.01
CA ILE A 55 21.34 4.96 -8.72
C ILE A 55 21.06 6.22 -7.89
N TYR A 56 20.18 7.11 -8.34
CA TYR A 56 20.03 8.41 -7.67
C TYR A 56 19.54 8.31 -6.22
N PRO A 57 18.55 7.46 -5.89
CA PRO A 57 18.18 7.19 -4.50
C PRO A 57 19.34 6.65 -3.65
N ILE A 58 20.09 5.69 -4.15
CA ILE A 58 21.17 5.04 -3.37
C ILE A 58 22.33 6.00 -3.17
N GLU A 59 22.72 6.70 -4.24
CA GLU A 59 23.75 7.74 -4.21
C GLU A 59 23.38 8.87 -3.23
N ASP A 60 22.10 9.28 -3.21
CA ASP A 60 21.58 10.27 -2.24
C ASP A 60 21.59 9.77 -0.80
N ALA A 61 21.24 8.51 -0.58
CA ALA A 61 21.24 7.92 0.76
C ALA A 61 22.64 7.82 1.37
N ILE A 62 23.66 7.57 0.53
CA ILE A 62 25.05 7.43 0.97
C ILE A 62 25.74 8.79 1.07
N ASN A 63 25.43 9.70 0.15
CA ASN A 63 25.89 11.08 0.15
C ASN A 63 27.42 11.27 0.34
N ASN A 64 28.23 10.41 -0.27
CA ASN A 64 29.70 10.47 -0.18
C ASN A 64 30.37 11.33 -1.26
N GLY A 65 29.59 12.10 -2.03
CA GLY A 65 30.08 12.98 -3.11
C GLY A 65 30.59 12.27 -4.37
N ARG A 66 30.60 10.92 -4.42
CA ARG A 66 31.04 10.15 -5.58
C ARG A 66 29.85 9.80 -6.47
N PRO A 67 29.96 9.92 -7.82
CA PRO A 67 28.93 9.41 -8.72
C PRO A 67 28.86 7.88 -8.64
N PHE A 68 27.65 7.34 -8.59
CA PHE A 68 27.43 5.90 -8.56
C PHE A 68 27.22 5.34 -9.96
N ASP A 69 27.76 4.15 -10.20
CA ASP A 69 27.33 3.28 -11.27
C ASP A 69 26.33 2.23 -10.75
N MET A 70 25.79 1.43 -11.67
CA MET A 70 24.80 0.41 -11.33
C MET A 70 25.37 -0.69 -10.41
N ASP A 71 26.61 -1.09 -10.60
CA ASP A 71 27.22 -2.16 -9.79
C ASP A 71 27.44 -1.69 -8.35
N MET A 72 27.89 -0.45 -8.16
CA MET A 72 27.96 0.19 -6.85
C MET A 72 26.60 0.25 -6.17
N ALA A 73 25.56 0.68 -6.89
CA ALA A 73 24.20 0.74 -6.37
C ALA A 73 23.69 -0.66 -5.95
N LEU A 74 23.94 -1.68 -6.76
CA LEU A 74 23.57 -3.07 -6.44
C LEU A 74 24.34 -3.59 -5.22
N ASN A 75 25.64 -3.31 -5.11
CA ASN A 75 26.45 -3.72 -3.97
C ASN A 75 25.89 -3.19 -2.65
N GLU A 76 25.38 -1.96 -2.64
CA GLU A 76 24.74 -1.37 -1.45
C GLU A 76 23.41 -2.05 -1.11
N ILE A 77 22.58 -2.39 -2.10
CA ILE A 77 21.36 -3.17 -1.89
C ILE A 77 21.70 -4.58 -1.35
N TYR A 78 22.70 -5.26 -1.93
CA TYR A 78 23.16 -6.56 -1.44
C TYR A 78 23.74 -6.46 -0.03
N GLY A 79 24.50 -5.41 0.27
CA GLY A 79 25.02 -5.13 1.59
C GLY A 79 23.92 -4.84 2.62
N LEU A 80 22.82 -4.21 2.20
CA LEU A 80 21.63 -4.03 3.03
C LEU A 80 20.90 -5.36 3.27
N LYS A 81 20.75 -6.20 2.24
CA LYS A 81 20.19 -7.56 2.39
C LYS A 81 21.01 -8.39 3.38
N ALA A 82 22.34 -8.36 3.24
CA ALA A 82 23.24 -9.09 4.12
C ALA A 82 23.10 -8.62 5.57
N HIS A 83 23.00 -7.31 5.79
CA HIS A 83 22.77 -6.73 7.11
C HIS A 83 21.49 -7.29 7.74
N TYR A 84 20.33 -7.22 7.07
CA TYR A 84 19.07 -7.77 7.61
C TYR A 84 19.11 -9.28 7.84
N LYS A 85 19.82 -10.02 6.99
CA LYS A 85 20.01 -11.46 7.19
C LYS A 85 20.78 -11.75 8.49
N GLN A 86 21.74 -10.89 8.85
CA GLN A 86 22.55 -11.03 10.05
C GLN A 86 21.86 -10.50 11.31
N THR A 87 21.17 -9.35 11.23
CA THR A 87 20.61 -8.68 12.41
C THR A 87 19.23 -9.16 12.81
N ASP A 88 18.37 -9.48 11.84
CA ASP A 88 16.96 -9.77 12.09
C ASP A 88 16.59 -11.23 11.76
N GLY A 89 17.36 -11.89 10.87
CA GLY A 89 17.03 -13.24 10.39
C GLY A 89 15.63 -13.34 9.76
N SER A 90 15.00 -12.19 9.47
CA SER A 90 13.60 -12.08 9.10
C SER A 90 13.35 -12.66 7.70
N ARG A 91 12.37 -13.56 7.62
CA ARG A 91 11.84 -14.09 6.36
C ARG A 91 11.16 -13.02 5.52
N GLU A 92 10.62 -11.99 6.17
CA GLU A 92 9.93 -10.88 5.54
C GLU A 92 10.91 -9.99 4.76
N ALA A 93 12.07 -9.66 5.35
CA ALA A 93 13.13 -8.92 4.66
C ALA A 93 13.65 -9.71 3.44
N ASP A 94 13.92 -11.02 3.59
CA ASP A 94 14.36 -11.85 2.46
C ASP A 94 13.30 -11.90 1.34
N THR A 95 12.02 -11.97 1.69
CA THR A 95 10.92 -11.93 0.72
C THR A 95 10.85 -10.59 -0.02
N LEU A 96 11.06 -9.47 0.68
CA LEU A 96 11.12 -8.14 0.07
C LEU A 96 12.28 -8.06 -0.93
N PHE A 97 13.49 -8.46 -0.50
CA PHE A 97 14.66 -8.46 -1.38
C PHE A 97 14.46 -9.37 -2.59
N ARG A 98 13.84 -10.55 -2.44
CA ARG A 98 13.50 -11.41 -3.60
C ARG A 98 12.61 -10.70 -4.62
N LYS A 99 11.60 -9.94 -4.17
CA LYS A 99 10.72 -9.17 -5.06
C LYS A 99 11.46 -8.03 -5.75
N LEU A 100 12.30 -7.31 -5.01
CA LEU A 100 13.14 -6.25 -5.56
C LEU A 100 14.10 -6.81 -6.62
N PHE A 101 14.83 -7.88 -6.30
CA PHE A 101 15.77 -8.51 -7.23
C PHE A 101 15.06 -9.12 -8.43
N PHE A 102 13.84 -9.66 -8.28
CA PHE A 102 13.03 -10.03 -9.44
C PHE A 102 12.79 -8.84 -10.38
N GLY A 103 12.47 -7.65 -9.86
CA GLY A 103 12.32 -6.44 -10.68
C GLY A 103 13.64 -6.03 -11.38
N ILE A 104 14.76 -6.11 -10.66
CA ILE A 104 16.10 -5.79 -11.19
C ILE A 104 16.54 -6.82 -12.25
N ASP A 105 16.34 -8.11 -12.00
CA ASP A 105 16.74 -9.20 -12.89
C ASP A 105 15.86 -9.25 -14.14
N ALA A 106 14.55 -9.05 -13.99
CA ALA A 106 13.64 -8.90 -15.13
C ALA A 106 14.14 -7.81 -16.08
N PHE A 107 14.68 -6.72 -15.54
CA PHE A 107 15.31 -5.67 -16.32
C PHE A 107 16.61 -6.12 -17.01
N ARG A 108 17.49 -6.86 -16.33
CA ARG A 108 18.73 -7.39 -16.93
C ARG A 108 18.45 -8.35 -18.09
N VAL A 109 17.33 -9.07 -18.08
CA VAL A 109 16.90 -9.92 -19.19
C VAL A 109 16.62 -9.09 -20.44
N PHE A 110 15.99 -7.91 -20.32
CA PHE A 110 15.78 -7.01 -21.47
C PHE A 110 17.07 -6.45 -22.07
N ASN A 111 18.16 -6.42 -21.30
CA ASN A 111 19.46 -5.97 -21.76
C ASN A 111 20.22 -7.02 -22.61
N ASN A 112 19.81 -8.30 -22.53
CA ASN A 112 20.46 -9.44 -23.17
C ASN A 112 19.60 -10.06 -24.27
N SER A 113 18.71 -9.32 -24.91
CA SER A 113 17.85 -9.84 -25.99
C SER A 113 18.61 -10.42 -27.20
N THR A 114 19.91 -10.16 -27.32
CA THR A 114 20.83 -10.80 -28.28
C THR A 114 21.42 -12.13 -27.80
N ALA A 115 21.37 -12.45 -26.50
CA ALA A 115 21.94 -13.67 -25.92
C ALA A 115 20.96 -14.87 -25.88
N HIS A 116 19.69 -14.67 -26.22
CA HIS A 116 18.68 -15.74 -26.24
C HIS A 116 18.75 -16.65 -27.48
N HIS A 117 19.66 -16.40 -28.43
CA HIS A 117 19.94 -17.32 -29.54
C HIS A 117 20.77 -18.55 -29.16
N GLN A 118 20.51 -19.18 -28.00
CA GLN A 118 20.96 -20.55 -27.79
C GLN A 118 19.90 -21.49 -28.35
N GLN A 119 20.12 -21.95 -29.59
CA GLN A 119 19.35 -23.02 -30.22
C GLN A 119 19.42 -24.30 -29.36
N GLY A 120 18.45 -24.49 -28.48
CA GLY A 120 18.22 -25.76 -27.81
C GLY A 120 17.73 -26.79 -28.83
N SER A 121 18.41 -27.92 -28.92
CA SER A 121 18.13 -29.03 -29.84
C SER A 121 16.78 -29.71 -29.54
N GLY A 122 15.71 -29.15 -30.12
CA GLY A 122 14.61 -29.89 -30.75
C GLY A 122 13.71 -30.82 -29.91
N ARG A 123 13.90 -31.02 -28.60
CA ARG A 123 12.97 -31.81 -27.77
C ARG A 123 12.88 -31.30 -26.33
N GLY A 124 11.91 -30.42 -26.07
CA GLY A 124 11.47 -30.01 -24.73
C GLY A 124 11.28 -28.50 -24.58
N LEU A 125 10.17 -28.10 -23.92
CA LEU A 125 9.70 -26.71 -23.71
C LEU A 125 9.61 -25.86 -25.01
N PRO A 126 8.80 -24.79 -25.06
CA PRO A 126 8.70 -23.97 -26.26
C PRO A 126 10.09 -23.45 -26.67
N SER A 127 10.40 -23.46 -27.98
CA SER A 127 11.69 -22.98 -28.49
C SER A 127 11.93 -21.53 -28.06
N SER A 128 13.20 -21.17 -27.81
CA SER A 128 13.58 -19.81 -27.38
C SER A 128 12.93 -18.74 -28.25
N ASP A 129 12.86 -18.96 -29.57
CA ASP A 129 12.26 -18.03 -30.54
C ASP A 129 10.78 -17.70 -30.26
N VAL A 130 9.99 -18.66 -29.74
CA VAL A 130 8.56 -18.45 -29.41
C VAL A 130 8.40 -17.71 -28.09
N ILE A 131 9.26 -18.03 -27.10
CA ILE A 131 9.31 -17.31 -25.82
C ILE A 131 9.76 -15.87 -26.05
N ASP A 132 10.77 -15.67 -26.89
CA ASP A 132 11.31 -14.37 -27.26
C ASP A 132 10.29 -13.55 -28.06
N ALA A 133 9.56 -14.15 -29.01
CA ALA A 133 8.49 -13.46 -29.73
C ALA A 133 7.35 -13.00 -28.80
N HIS A 134 6.93 -13.84 -27.85
CA HIS A 134 5.90 -13.48 -26.88
C HIS A 134 6.39 -12.41 -25.90
N PHE A 135 7.65 -12.50 -25.46
CA PHE A 135 8.28 -11.52 -24.58
C PHE A 135 8.46 -10.17 -25.28
N GLN A 136 8.84 -10.15 -26.56
CA GLN A 136 8.89 -8.97 -27.42
C GLN A 136 7.49 -8.39 -27.68
N LEU A 137 6.44 -9.20 -27.76
CA LEU A 137 5.08 -8.67 -27.89
C LEU A 137 4.60 -7.92 -26.63
N HIS A 138 5.12 -8.31 -25.46
CA HIS A 138 4.66 -7.81 -24.16
C HIS A 138 5.74 -7.08 -23.34
N TRP A 139 6.86 -6.68 -23.95
CA TRP A 139 8.00 -6.09 -23.23
C TRP A 139 7.62 -4.88 -22.38
N LYS A 140 6.68 -4.04 -22.86
CA LYS A 140 6.16 -2.88 -22.11
C LYS A 140 5.46 -3.29 -20.81
N VAL A 141 4.68 -4.37 -20.82
CA VAL A 141 3.97 -4.83 -19.61
C VAL A 141 4.98 -5.30 -18.57
N HIS A 142 5.97 -6.07 -19.00
CA HIS A 142 7.02 -6.58 -18.14
C HIS A 142 7.91 -5.47 -17.57
N LEU A 143 8.30 -4.49 -18.41
CA LEU A 143 9.15 -3.38 -17.99
C LEU A 143 8.42 -2.41 -17.04
N ASP A 144 7.13 -2.14 -17.29
CA ASP A 144 6.28 -1.36 -16.38
C ASP A 144 6.19 -2.04 -15.01
N LEU A 145 5.97 -3.36 -14.99
CA LEU A 145 5.93 -4.14 -13.75
C LEU A 145 7.27 -4.09 -13.00
N ALA A 146 8.39 -4.25 -13.70
CA ALA A 146 9.73 -4.20 -13.12
C ALA A 146 10.01 -2.82 -12.49
N MET A 147 9.79 -1.74 -13.24
CA MET A 147 9.96 -0.36 -12.77
C MET A 147 9.09 -0.06 -11.56
N ARG A 148 7.80 -0.41 -11.60
CA ARG A 148 6.90 -0.19 -10.46
C ARG A 148 7.32 -0.95 -9.22
N THR A 149 7.81 -2.19 -9.40
CA THR A 149 8.32 -3.00 -8.28
C THR A 149 9.53 -2.32 -7.64
N ILE A 150 10.47 -1.82 -8.45
CA ILE A 150 11.62 -1.06 -7.96
C ILE A 150 11.18 0.19 -7.21
N LEU A 151 10.34 1.03 -7.82
CA LEU A 151 9.87 2.29 -7.24
C LEU A 151 9.07 2.09 -5.95
N HIS A 152 8.31 1.00 -5.85
CA HIS A 152 7.56 0.68 -4.65
C HIS A 152 8.47 0.48 -3.43
N TYR A 153 9.67 -0.06 -3.63
CA TYR A 153 10.63 -0.32 -2.56
C TYR A 153 11.70 0.75 -2.41
N VAL A 154 11.90 1.62 -3.41
CA VAL A 154 13.04 2.55 -3.45
C VAL A 154 13.07 3.55 -2.29
N VAL A 155 11.91 4.02 -1.84
CA VAL A 155 11.80 4.94 -0.70
C VAL A 155 12.23 4.25 0.60
N TRP A 156 11.85 2.98 0.76
CA TRP A 156 12.25 2.18 1.92
C TRP A 156 13.75 1.88 1.87
N ILE A 157 14.27 1.43 0.73
CA ILE A 157 15.70 1.16 0.54
C ILE A 157 16.55 2.39 0.88
N HIS A 158 16.18 3.57 0.35
CA HIS A 158 16.86 4.83 0.63
C HIS A 158 16.93 5.10 2.14
N ARG A 159 15.79 5.00 2.83
CA ARG A 159 15.71 5.22 4.28
C ARG A 159 16.60 4.25 5.05
N GLU A 160 16.59 2.97 4.71
CA GLU A 160 17.35 1.95 5.44
C GLU A 160 18.86 2.04 5.18
N ILE A 161 19.27 2.39 3.95
CA ILE A 161 20.67 2.69 3.65
C ILE A 161 21.14 3.87 4.51
N ARG A 162 20.34 4.95 4.61
CA ARG A 162 20.65 6.08 5.50
C ARG A 162 20.78 5.67 6.96
N ALA A 163 19.82 4.89 7.47
CA ALA A 163 19.85 4.41 8.84
C ALA A 163 21.11 3.58 9.13
N LYS A 164 21.48 2.69 8.20
CA LYS A 164 22.70 1.88 8.27
C LYS A 164 23.98 2.74 8.29
N GLN A 165 24.05 3.79 7.47
CA GLN A 165 25.18 4.72 7.45
C GLN A 165 25.26 5.52 8.77
N GLY A 166 24.13 5.99 9.29
CA GLY A 166 24.07 6.69 10.57
C GLY A 166 24.56 5.84 11.76
N LEU A 167 24.27 4.54 11.75
CA LEU A 167 24.76 3.58 12.75
C LEU A 167 26.28 3.32 12.64
N THR A 168 26.85 3.42 11.45
CA THR A 168 28.28 3.17 11.21
C THR A 168 29.16 4.38 11.56
N THR A 169 28.55 5.58 11.71
CA THR A 169 29.28 6.84 11.91
C THR A 169 29.32 7.32 13.38
N GLN A 170 28.89 6.50 14.36
CA GLN A 170 29.18 6.81 15.77
C GLN A 170 30.62 6.38 16.10
N PRO A 171 31.51 7.30 16.53
CA PRO A 171 32.80 6.91 17.06
C PRO A 171 32.63 6.36 18.48
N GLU A 172 33.18 5.18 18.68
CA GLU A 172 33.55 4.63 19.97
C GLU A 172 34.46 5.63 20.69
N ALA A 173 33.91 6.32 21.69
CA ALA A 173 34.68 7.06 22.70
C ALA A 173 33.88 7.07 24.00
N GLU A 174 34.06 6.01 24.80
CA GLU A 174 33.98 6.15 26.25
C GLU A 174 34.98 7.21 26.72
N PRO A 175 34.60 8.06 27.67
CA PRO A 175 35.24 7.88 28.97
C PRO A 175 34.24 7.93 30.14
N VAL A 176 34.34 6.88 30.95
CA VAL A 176 34.23 6.75 32.42
C VAL A 176 33.48 7.85 33.21
N PRO A 177 32.55 7.46 34.10
CA PRO A 177 31.80 8.39 34.94
C PRO A 177 32.62 8.91 36.13
N MET A 178 32.63 10.23 36.32
CA MET A 178 32.92 10.84 37.63
C MET A 178 31.84 11.87 37.98
N THR A 179 31.17 11.61 39.10
CA THR A 179 30.38 12.56 39.90
C THR A 179 30.95 12.55 41.32
N PRO A 180 30.64 13.49 42.23
CA PRO A 180 30.27 14.92 42.08
C PRO A 180 30.94 15.83 43.16
N LYS A 181 30.88 17.16 43.00
CA LYS A 181 30.92 18.18 44.10
C LYS A 181 30.09 19.39 43.64
N ILE A 182 28.89 19.64 44.17
CA ILE A 182 28.53 20.35 45.43
C ILE A 182 29.17 21.75 45.53
N ASN A 183 28.41 22.77 45.13
CA ASN A 183 27.97 23.96 45.90
C ASN A 183 27.64 25.09 44.92
N ASP A 184 26.87 26.13 45.22
CA ASP A 184 25.68 26.38 46.03
C ASP A 184 25.35 27.85 45.72
N GLN A 185 24.08 28.24 45.87
CA GLN A 185 23.59 29.62 46.05
C GLN A 185 23.49 30.60 44.87
N GLY A 186 22.32 31.24 44.78
CA GLY A 186 22.13 32.47 44.03
C GLY A 186 20.68 32.80 43.70
N MET A 187 19.91 33.24 44.71
CA MET A 187 18.56 33.82 44.59
C MET A 187 18.43 34.89 43.49
N ALA A 188 17.28 34.93 42.79
CA ALA A 188 16.35 36.08 42.76
C ALA A 188 15.27 35.93 41.66
N SER A 189 14.01 35.84 42.08
CA SER A 189 12.83 36.43 41.43
C SER A 189 12.60 37.82 42.08
N PRO A 190 11.71 38.75 41.64
CA PRO A 190 10.56 38.58 40.73
C PRO A 190 10.29 39.76 39.75
N ASP A 191 9.29 39.58 38.88
CA ASP A 191 8.19 40.52 38.52
C ASP A 191 7.68 40.24 37.10
N GLN A 192 6.50 39.63 36.91
CA GLN A 192 5.15 40.20 36.92
C GLN A 192 4.93 41.37 35.95
N THR A 193 4.38 41.08 34.76
CA THR A 193 3.31 41.91 34.17
C THR A 193 2.44 41.11 33.21
N ARG A 194 1.14 41.08 33.51
CA ARG A 194 0.01 40.67 32.66
C ARG A 194 -0.50 41.92 31.92
N PRO A 195 -1.06 41.83 30.70
CA PRO A 195 -2.52 41.99 30.59
C PRO A 195 -3.14 41.12 29.46
N VAL A 196 -4.26 40.42 29.72
CA VAL A 196 -5.66 40.77 29.39
C VAL A 196 -6.14 40.07 28.12
N ALA A 197 -7.29 39.40 28.28
CA ALA A 197 -8.00 38.64 27.29
C ALA A 197 -8.86 39.54 26.39
N HIS A 198 -9.00 39.15 25.12
CA HIS A 198 -10.17 39.52 24.32
C HIS A 198 -10.74 38.29 23.61
N SER A 199 -11.96 37.96 24.01
CA SER A 199 -12.91 37.17 23.25
C SER A 199 -13.25 37.89 21.95
N ALA A 200 -13.32 37.16 20.84
CA ALA A 200 -14.15 37.55 19.70
C ALA A 200 -14.67 36.30 18.99
N ALA A 201 -15.95 36.39 18.65
CA ALA A 201 -16.83 35.31 18.25
C ALA A 201 -16.69 34.95 16.76
N THR A 202 -17.17 33.74 16.49
CA THR A 202 -17.49 33.10 15.22
C THR A 202 -18.15 34.02 14.19
N THR A 203 -17.70 33.96 12.93
CA THR A 203 -18.54 34.28 11.77
C THR A 203 -18.14 33.37 10.61
N LEU A 204 -18.99 32.39 10.30
CA LEU A 204 -18.90 31.56 9.10
C LEU A 204 -19.49 32.34 7.90
N PRO A 205 -18.88 32.28 6.71
CA PRO A 205 -19.54 32.75 5.49
C PRO A 205 -20.60 31.74 5.00
N PRO A 206 -21.67 32.22 4.34
CA PRO A 206 -22.83 31.41 3.97
C PRO A 206 -22.56 30.47 2.79
N SER A 207 -23.18 29.29 2.84
CA SER A 207 -23.23 28.33 1.74
C SER A 207 -24.09 28.84 0.57
N PRO A 208 -23.72 28.57 -0.69
CA PRO A 208 -24.57 28.87 -1.83
C PRO A 208 -25.77 27.90 -1.94
N PRO A 209 -26.92 28.36 -2.49
CA PRO A 209 -28.17 27.60 -2.51
C PRO A 209 -28.17 26.44 -3.51
N LEU A 210 -28.81 25.34 -3.11
CA LEU A 210 -29.18 24.21 -3.97
C LEU A 210 -30.24 24.64 -5.01
N PRO A 211 -30.13 24.21 -6.29
CA PRO A 211 -31.19 24.40 -7.27
C PRO A 211 -32.38 23.45 -7.01
N PRO A 212 -33.61 23.85 -7.39
CA PRO A 212 -34.84 23.16 -7.02
C PRO A 212 -35.05 21.85 -7.79
N ALA A 213 -35.73 20.93 -7.11
CA ALA A 213 -36.28 19.71 -7.67
C ALA A 213 -37.34 20.04 -8.73
N HIS A 214 -37.17 19.51 -9.95
CA HIS A 214 -38.25 19.39 -10.91
C HIS A 214 -38.88 18.00 -10.78
N THR A 215 -40.13 18.00 -10.34
CA THR A 215 -41.01 16.84 -10.29
C THR A 215 -41.79 16.75 -11.60
N THR A 216 -41.87 15.52 -12.12
CA THR A 216 -42.90 14.94 -13.00
C THR A 216 -43.15 15.52 -14.41
N ALA A 217 -42.90 14.66 -15.41
CA ALA A 217 -43.86 14.43 -16.48
C ALA A 217 -43.83 12.95 -16.89
N SER A 218 -44.99 12.32 -16.79
CA SER A 218 -45.30 10.94 -17.16
C SER A 218 -45.35 10.75 -18.68
N VAL A 219 -44.84 9.61 -19.19
CA VAL A 219 -45.20 9.07 -20.51
C VAL A 219 -45.34 7.53 -20.39
N PRO A 220 -46.37 6.91 -21.01
CA PRO A 220 -46.82 5.53 -20.73
C PRO A 220 -46.07 4.45 -21.55
N PRO A 221 -46.32 3.14 -21.30
CA PRO A 221 -45.43 2.06 -21.71
C PRO A 221 -45.78 1.50 -23.09
N LEU A 222 -44.75 1.08 -23.83
CA LEU A 222 -44.89 0.19 -24.98
C LEU A 222 -43.94 -0.99 -24.81
N THR A 223 -44.55 -2.14 -24.51
CA THR A 223 -43.98 -3.46 -24.78
C THR A 223 -43.91 -3.69 -26.29
N PRO A 224 -42.98 -4.53 -26.76
CA PRO A 224 -43.44 -5.84 -27.23
C PRO A 224 -42.57 -7.00 -26.75
N ALA A 225 -43.28 -8.12 -26.58
CA ALA A 225 -42.75 -9.44 -26.28
C ALA A 225 -41.94 -10.02 -27.45
N VAL A 226 -40.80 -10.64 -27.16
CA VAL A 226 -40.24 -11.72 -27.99
C VAL A 226 -39.62 -12.81 -27.11
N ALA A 227 -40.24 -13.99 -27.22
CA ALA A 227 -39.78 -15.36 -27.06
C ALA A 227 -38.55 -15.72 -26.18
N ARG A 228 -38.86 -16.50 -25.13
CA ARG A 228 -38.01 -17.52 -24.49
C ARG A 228 -37.42 -18.52 -25.49
N PRO A 229 -36.19 -18.99 -25.22
CA PRO A 229 -35.91 -20.44 -25.29
C PRO A 229 -35.83 -21.02 -23.88
N ARG A 230 -36.68 -22.02 -23.62
CA ARG A 230 -36.72 -22.86 -22.43
C ARG A 230 -35.65 -23.93 -22.61
N VAL A 231 -34.54 -23.86 -21.88
CA VAL A 231 -33.62 -24.99 -21.75
C VAL A 231 -33.75 -25.52 -20.33
N HIS A 232 -34.37 -26.69 -20.23
CA HIS A 232 -34.34 -27.52 -19.04
C HIS A 232 -32.89 -27.95 -18.80
N SER A 233 -32.31 -27.55 -17.67
CA SER A 233 -31.12 -28.20 -17.13
C SER A 233 -31.26 -28.20 -15.61
N ALA A 234 -31.25 -29.40 -15.06
CA ALA A 234 -31.35 -29.71 -13.64
C ALA A 234 -30.25 -28.99 -12.82
N PRO A 235 -30.48 -28.74 -11.51
CA PRO A 235 -29.48 -28.09 -10.68
C PRO A 235 -28.25 -29.00 -10.55
N PRO A 236 -27.03 -28.51 -10.77
CA PRO A 236 -25.84 -29.28 -10.42
C PRO A 236 -25.77 -29.35 -8.89
N SER A 237 -25.75 -30.59 -8.39
CA SER A 237 -25.56 -30.95 -7.00
C SER A 237 -24.39 -30.16 -6.40
N ARG A 238 -24.66 -29.46 -5.29
CA ARG A 238 -23.65 -28.82 -4.44
C ARG A 238 -22.67 -29.88 -3.93
N SER A 239 -21.57 -30.07 -4.64
CA SER A 239 -20.35 -30.61 -4.06
C SER A 239 -19.56 -29.43 -3.49
N LEU A 240 -19.81 -29.10 -2.23
CA LEU A 240 -18.93 -28.24 -1.44
C LEU A 240 -17.67 -29.05 -1.15
N SER A 241 -16.76 -29.12 -2.13
CA SER A 241 -15.37 -29.38 -1.84
C SER A 241 -14.88 -28.22 -1.00
N MET A 242 -14.82 -28.42 0.31
CA MET A 242 -14.03 -27.60 1.22
C MET A 242 -12.57 -27.81 0.82
N THR A 243 -12.11 -27.11 -0.22
CA THR A 243 -10.70 -26.92 -0.46
C THR A 243 -10.14 -26.33 0.82
N SER A 244 -9.34 -27.12 1.53
CA SER A 244 -8.69 -26.70 2.76
C SER A 244 -7.77 -25.54 2.41
N VAL A 245 -8.27 -24.33 2.62
CA VAL A 245 -7.45 -23.14 2.41
C VAL A 245 -6.36 -23.19 3.46
N SER A 246 -5.11 -23.09 2.99
CA SER A 246 -3.95 -23.19 3.86
C SER A 246 -4.05 -22.21 5.03
N PRO A 247 -3.74 -22.66 6.25
CA PRO A 247 -3.73 -21.78 7.42
C PRO A 247 -2.78 -20.60 7.17
N ILE A 248 -3.19 -19.41 7.63
CA ILE A 248 -2.36 -18.21 7.51
C ILE A 248 -1.09 -18.43 8.33
N SER A 249 0.08 -18.17 7.74
CA SER A 249 1.36 -18.24 8.46
C SER A 249 1.30 -17.36 9.71
N PRO A 250 1.77 -17.82 10.88
CA PRO A 250 1.79 -17.03 12.12
C PRO A 250 2.50 -15.67 11.98
N SER A 251 3.53 -15.57 11.12
CA SER A 251 4.21 -14.28 10.91
C SER A 251 3.35 -13.28 10.11
N VAL A 252 2.64 -13.75 9.10
CA VAL A 252 1.69 -12.94 8.32
C VAL A 252 0.52 -12.49 9.20
N ALA A 253 0.01 -13.39 10.04
CA ALA A 253 -1.05 -13.07 11.01
C ALA A 253 -0.61 -11.95 11.96
N ARG A 254 0.61 -12.02 12.52
CA ARG A 254 1.15 -10.98 13.42
C ARG A 254 1.30 -9.62 12.73
N VAL A 255 1.88 -9.56 11.53
CA VAL A 255 2.02 -8.30 10.78
C VAL A 255 0.65 -7.69 10.47
N LEU A 256 -0.31 -8.53 10.09
CA LEU A 256 -1.66 -8.08 9.79
C LEU A 256 -2.39 -7.60 11.05
N GLN A 257 -2.27 -8.32 12.16
CA GLN A 257 -2.83 -7.92 13.45
C GLN A 257 -2.27 -6.56 13.89
N HIS A 258 -0.95 -6.35 13.76
CA HIS A 258 -0.34 -5.06 14.08
C HIS A 258 -0.95 -3.92 13.25
N LYS A 259 -1.17 -4.14 11.93
CA LYS A 259 -1.83 -3.15 11.06
C LYS A 259 -3.28 -2.88 11.48
N VAL A 260 -4.03 -3.93 11.86
CA VAL A 260 -5.41 -3.81 12.35
C VAL A 260 -5.46 -3.03 13.67
N ILE A 261 -4.59 -3.36 14.63
CA ILE A 261 -4.50 -2.63 15.91
C ILE A 261 -4.17 -1.16 15.66
N LYS A 262 -3.19 -0.88 14.79
CA LYS A 262 -2.82 0.48 14.43
C LYS A 262 -3.98 1.25 13.82
N GLU A 263 -4.67 0.67 12.84
CA GLU A 263 -5.87 1.28 12.25
C GLU A 263 -6.94 1.56 13.31
N LEU A 264 -7.28 0.58 14.16
CA LEU A 264 -8.27 0.77 15.22
C LEU A 264 -7.87 1.90 16.19
N ARG A 265 -6.60 1.99 16.59
CA ARG A 265 -6.09 3.08 17.44
C ARG A 265 -6.20 4.44 16.75
N ASP A 266 -5.69 4.56 15.52
CA ASP A 266 -5.71 5.80 14.74
C ASP A 266 -7.14 6.32 14.55
N ARG A 267 -8.12 5.42 14.41
CA ARG A 267 -9.55 5.78 14.29
C ARG A 267 -10.13 6.23 15.63
N THR A 268 -9.85 5.51 16.72
CA THR A 268 -10.33 5.86 18.06
C THR A 268 -9.76 7.19 18.56
N GLU A 269 -8.49 7.49 18.28
CA GLU A 269 -7.87 8.77 18.63
C GLU A 269 -8.58 9.97 17.98
N ARG A 270 -9.28 9.74 16.87
CA ARG A 270 -10.04 10.76 16.13
C ARG A 270 -11.55 10.68 16.40
N ASP A 271 -11.98 9.83 17.33
CA ASP A 271 -13.38 9.52 17.61
C ASP A 271 -14.15 9.04 16.36
N LEU A 272 -13.49 8.23 15.53
CA LEU A 272 -14.05 7.71 14.30
C LEU A 272 -14.25 6.19 14.35
N ARG A 273 -15.28 5.72 13.63
CA ARG A 273 -15.53 4.28 13.40
C ARG A 273 -14.62 3.72 12.30
N ALA A 274 -14.63 2.40 12.12
CA ALA A 274 -13.95 1.75 11.00
C ALA A 274 -14.34 2.37 9.65
N ARG A 275 -13.36 2.51 8.76
CA ARG A 275 -13.52 3.11 7.43
C ARG A 275 -14.50 2.35 6.53
N PHE A 276 -14.97 2.98 5.47
CA PHE A 276 -15.78 2.32 4.45
C PHE A 276 -14.95 1.30 3.67
N PHE A 277 -15.52 0.12 3.44
CA PHE A 277 -14.90 -0.91 2.60
C PHE A 277 -15.08 -0.56 1.11
N ALA A 278 -14.32 0.44 0.66
CA ALA A 278 -14.29 0.90 -0.72
C ALA A 278 -12.90 1.50 -1.01
N LEU A 279 -12.45 1.40 -2.25
CA LEU A 279 -11.26 2.12 -2.71
C LEU A 279 -11.60 3.60 -2.90
N CYS A 280 -10.72 4.48 -2.43
CA CYS A 280 -10.84 5.91 -2.65
C CYS A 280 -10.69 6.20 -4.15
N PRO A 281 -11.61 6.96 -4.76
CA PRO A 281 -11.50 7.33 -6.17
C PRO A 281 -10.52 8.49 -6.41
N GLN A 282 -10.08 9.18 -5.35
CA GLN A 282 -9.21 10.34 -5.48
C GLN A 282 -7.75 9.93 -5.62
N SER A 283 -7.04 10.53 -6.57
CA SER A 283 -5.59 10.38 -6.74
C SER A 283 -4.78 11.06 -5.63
N TYR A 284 -5.35 12.10 -5.00
CA TYR A 284 -4.78 12.79 -3.85
C TYR A 284 -5.86 12.85 -2.75
N CYS A 285 -5.72 12.04 -1.69
CA CYS A 285 -6.63 12.09 -0.54
C CYS A 285 -5.92 12.66 0.70
N ALA A 286 -6.63 13.50 1.45
CA ALA A 286 -6.15 14.06 2.70
C ALA A 286 -5.87 12.96 3.75
N ARG A 287 -4.98 13.26 4.71
CA ARG A 287 -4.79 12.40 5.90
C ARG A 287 -6.14 12.21 6.59
N GLY A 288 -6.51 10.96 6.86
CA GLY A 288 -7.79 10.63 7.50
C GLY A 288 -8.96 10.35 6.57
N CYS A 289 -8.69 10.20 5.26
CA CYS A 289 -9.64 9.66 4.28
C CYS A 289 -10.48 8.50 4.86
N ASN A 290 -11.75 8.36 4.49
CA ASN A 290 -12.61 7.30 5.05
C ASN A 290 -12.69 6.03 4.16
N MET A 291 -11.78 5.88 3.19
CA MET A 291 -11.78 4.81 2.15
C MET A 291 -10.36 4.30 1.87
N ALA A 292 -10.21 3.04 1.47
CA ALA A 292 -8.92 2.40 1.21
C ALA A 292 -8.11 3.07 0.09
N HIS A 293 -6.78 3.13 0.22
CA HIS A 293 -5.86 3.62 -0.81
C HIS A 293 -5.04 2.50 -1.48
N SER A 294 -5.23 1.26 -1.06
CA SER A 294 -4.62 0.08 -1.69
C SER A 294 -5.44 -1.16 -1.40
N ALA A 295 -5.21 -2.25 -2.12
CA ALA A 295 -5.83 -3.54 -1.84
C ALA A 295 -5.49 -4.05 -0.43
N ASN A 296 -4.26 -3.82 0.04
CA ASN A 296 -3.86 -4.20 1.40
C ASN A 296 -4.58 -3.37 2.47
N ASP A 297 -4.74 -2.06 2.23
CA ASP A 297 -5.51 -1.17 3.10
C ASP A 297 -6.99 -1.59 3.14
N LEU A 298 -7.57 -1.93 1.98
CA LEU A 298 -8.93 -2.45 1.89
C LEU A 298 -9.12 -3.73 2.72
N LYS A 299 -8.15 -4.65 2.70
CA LYS A 299 -8.16 -5.87 3.55
C LYS A 299 -8.11 -5.53 5.04
N VAL A 300 -7.26 -4.60 5.47
CA VAL A 300 -7.18 -4.15 6.87
C VAL A 300 -8.50 -3.52 7.32
N ILE A 301 -9.10 -2.63 6.51
CA ILE A 301 -10.40 -2.02 6.78
C ILE A 301 -11.49 -3.08 6.89
N GLY A 302 -11.51 -4.04 5.96
CA GLY A 302 -12.47 -5.15 5.99
C GLY A 302 -12.40 -5.95 7.30
N ILE A 303 -11.18 -6.28 7.75
CA ILE A 303 -10.96 -6.98 9.02
C ILE A 303 -11.45 -6.12 10.20
N CYS A 304 -11.11 -4.82 10.21
CA CYS A 304 -11.61 -3.88 11.23
C CYS A 304 -13.14 -3.84 11.26
N ARG A 305 -13.81 -3.88 10.09
CA ARG A 305 -15.28 -3.92 10.01
C ARG A 305 -15.85 -5.22 10.53
N VAL A 306 -15.25 -6.38 10.23
CA VAL A 306 -15.71 -7.67 10.79
C VAL A 306 -15.61 -7.67 12.31
N ILE A 307 -14.49 -7.17 12.85
CA ILE A 307 -14.26 -7.09 14.30
C ILE A 307 -15.26 -6.14 14.95
N THR A 308 -15.39 -4.91 14.44
CA THR A 308 -16.24 -3.87 15.04
C THR A 308 -17.73 -4.05 14.75
N ASN A 309 -18.08 -4.79 13.70
CA ASN A 309 -19.44 -5.10 13.29
C ASN A 309 -19.52 -6.56 12.79
N PRO A 310 -19.80 -7.54 13.67
CA PRO A 310 -19.95 -8.94 13.29
C PRO A 310 -21.07 -9.21 12.27
N GLY A 311 -21.99 -8.26 12.07
CA GLY A 311 -23.02 -8.32 11.04
C GLY A 311 -22.54 -7.90 9.64
N TRP A 312 -21.31 -7.42 9.47
CA TRP A 312 -20.79 -6.94 8.20
C TRP A 312 -20.75 -8.05 7.14
N LYS A 313 -21.38 -7.77 6.00
CA LYS A 313 -21.56 -8.65 4.84
C LYS A 313 -22.10 -10.02 5.24
N ARG A 314 -23.00 -10.09 6.23
CA ARG A 314 -23.63 -11.34 6.67
C ARG A 314 -24.80 -11.77 5.79
N ALA A 315 -25.56 -10.81 5.28
CA ALA A 315 -26.74 -11.04 4.45
C ALA A 315 -26.66 -10.24 3.14
N THR A 316 -27.42 -10.68 2.13
CA THR A 316 -27.59 -9.97 0.87
C THR A 316 -28.40 -8.69 1.05
N CYS A 317 -28.08 -7.66 0.27
CA CYS A 317 -28.78 -6.40 0.32
C CYS A 317 -30.16 -6.53 -0.34
N ASN A 318 -31.22 -6.18 0.39
CA ASN A 318 -32.58 -6.17 -0.14
C ASN A 318 -32.81 -5.11 -1.24
N LYS A 319 -31.97 -4.07 -1.30
CA LYS A 319 -32.02 -3.04 -2.36
C LYS A 319 -31.22 -3.43 -3.60
N GLY A 320 -30.43 -4.51 -3.55
CA GLY A 320 -29.62 -4.99 -4.68
C GLY A 320 -28.82 -3.87 -5.34
N VAL A 321 -28.86 -3.81 -6.68
CA VAL A 321 -28.16 -2.77 -7.46
C VAL A 321 -28.67 -1.35 -7.23
N ALA A 322 -29.88 -1.17 -6.68
CA ALA A 322 -30.46 0.14 -6.36
C ALA A 322 -30.08 0.65 -4.96
N CYS A 323 -29.16 -0.03 -4.26
CA CYS A 323 -28.69 0.40 -2.95
C CYS A 323 -27.87 1.71 -3.05
N PRO A 324 -28.26 2.79 -2.37
CA PRO A 324 -27.54 4.07 -2.45
C PRO A 324 -26.14 4.02 -1.83
N PHE A 325 -25.84 2.99 -1.04
CA PHE A 325 -24.55 2.81 -0.39
C PHE A 325 -23.55 2.02 -1.25
N GLY A 326 -24.01 1.31 -2.28
CA GLY A 326 -23.17 0.49 -3.17
C GLY A 326 -22.16 -0.38 -2.40
N ALA A 327 -20.88 -0.30 -2.79
CA ALA A 327 -19.78 -1.03 -2.15
C ALA A 327 -19.60 -0.71 -0.65
N MET A 328 -19.99 0.48 -0.20
CA MET A 328 -19.87 0.90 1.20
C MET A 328 -20.93 0.27 2.11
N CYS A 329 -21.93 -0.41 1.54
CA CYS A 329 -23.00 -1.04 2.28
C CYS A 329 -22.51 -2.20 3.16
N ASP A 330 -23.12 -2.36 4.34
CA ASP A 330 -22.87 -3.50 5.23
C ASP A 330 -23.44 -4.82 4.70
N PHE A 331 -24.20 -4.84 3.61
CA PHE A 331 -24.81 -6.04 3.03
C PHE A 331 -24.12 -6.45 1.72
N ILE A 332 -24.19 -7.74 1.39
CA ILE A 332 -23.60 -8.30 0.16
C ILE A 332 -24.39 -7.83 -1.06
N HIS A 333 -23.69 -7.34 -2.08
CA HIS A 333 -24.24 -6.96 -3.39
C HIS A 333 -23.80 -7.94 -4.48
N PRO A 334 -24.51 -8.02 -5.63
CA PRO A 334 -24.15 -8.90 -6.73
C PRO A 334 -22.74 -8.67 -7.29
N ASN A 335 -22.22 -7.45 -7.19
CA ASN A 335 -20.91 -7.06 -7.70
C ASN A 335 -19.79 -7.17 -6.65
N ASP A 336 -20.11 -7.60 -5.42
CA ASP A 336 -19.10 -7.78 -4.39
C ASP A 336 -18.25 -9.02 -4.69
N ASP A 337 -16.95 -8.92 -4.43
CA ASP A 337 -16.06 -10.09 -4.42
C ASP A 337 -16.32 -10.92 -3.15
N VAL A 338 -17.23 -11.90 -3.27
CA VAL A 338 -17.63 -12.78 -2.16
C VAL A 338 -16.43 -13.59 -1.65
N CYS A 339 -15.50 -13.99 -2.51
CA CYS A 339 -14.31 -14.72 -2.11
C CYS A 339 -13.41 -13.87 -1.22
N LEU A 340 -13.20 -12.60 -1.59
CA LEU A 340 -12.46 -11.65 -0.76
C LEU A 340 -13.14 -11.38 0.58
N ILE A 341 -14.47 -11.24 0.60
CA ILE A 341 -15.24 -11.03 1.85
C ILE A 341 -15.06 -12.22 2.79
N GLU A 342 -15.18 -13.45 2.29
CA GLU A 342 -15.01 -14.66 3.11
C GLU A 342 -13.55 -14.83 3.58
N ASP A 343 -12.56 -14.48 2.76
CA ASP A 343 -11.15 -14.45 3.18
C ASP A 343 -10.92 -13.43 4.31
N ILE A 344 -11.51 -12.24 4.21
CA ILE A 344 -11.46 -11.20 5.26
C ILE A 344 -12.09 -11.71 6.56
N LYS A 345 -13.28 -12.31 6.51
CA LYS A 345 -13.96 -12.87 7.69
C LYS A 345 -13.12 -13.97 8.34
N ARG A 346 -12.62 -14.92 7.54
CA ARG A 346 -11.75 -16.00 8.02
C ARG A 346 -10.49 -15.45 8.68
N THR A 347 -9.87 -14.45 8.06
CA THR A 347 -8.68 -13.79 8.59
C THR A 347 -8.99 -13.10 9.92
N ALA A 348 -10.11 -12.38 10.03
CA ALA A 348 -10.54 -11.75 11.27
C ALA A 348 -10.76 -12.78 12.40
N HIS A 349 -11.36 -13.94 12.08
CA HIS A 349 -11.52 -15.03 13.06
C HIS A 349 -10.18 -15.61 13.52
N HIS A 350 -9.18 -15.72 12.65
CA HIS A 350 -7.83 -16.18 13.03
C HIS A 350 -7.11 -15.23 13.99
N LEU A 351 -7.49 -13.94 14.04
CA LEU A 351 -6.95 -12.98 15.00
C LEU A 351 -7.58 -13.11 16.40
N GLU A 352 -8.57 -13.99 16.54
CA GLU A 352 -9.29 -14.27 17.79
C GLU A 352 -9.81 -13.00 18.50
N ALA A 353 -10.12 -11.96 17.72
CA ALA A 353 -10.54 -10.68 18.24
C ALA A 353 -11.96 -10.77 18.83
N ARG A 354 -12.11 -10.32 20.07
CA ARG A 354 -13.40 -10.25 20.78
C ARG A 354 -13.68 -8.80 21.20
N VAL A 355 -14.90 -8.35 20.91
CA VAL A 355 -15.38 -7.03 21.35
C VAL A 355 -16.05 -7.16 22.71
N ILE A 356 -15.58 -6.38 23.68
CA ILE A 356 -16.11 -6.27 25.04
C ILE A 356 -16.77 -4.89 25.14
N LEU A 357 -18.09 -4.88 25.32
CA LEU A 357 -18.86 -3.64 25.46
C LEU A 357 -18.79 -3.17 26.92
N ASN A 358 -18.33 -1.94 27.13
CA ASN A 358 -18.15 -1.38 28.47
C ASN A 358 -19.36 -0.54 28.94
N GLY A 359 -20.52 -0.69 28.30
CA GLY A 359 -21.74 0.10 28.61
C GLY A 359 -21.63 1.61 28.33
N THR A 360 -20.57 2.04 27.64
CA THR A 360 -20.31 3.44 27.25
C THR A 360 -20.29 3.56 25.72
N SER A 361 -20.03 4.77 25.20
CA SER A 361 -19.80 5.01 23.75
C SER A 361 -18.54 4.34 23.20
N LYS A 362 -17.79 3.58 24.04
CA LYS A 362 -16.58 2.86 23.67
C LYS A 362 -16.68 1.38 24.02
N ALA A 363 -15.98 0.56 23.23
CA ALA A 363 -15.80 -0.86 23.47
C ALA A 363 -14.30 -1.21 23.44
N THR A 364 -13.91 -2.30 24.08
CA THR A 364 -12.53 -2.81 24.05
C THR A 364 -12.48 -4.02 23.13
N VAL A 365 -11.59 -4.03 22.15
CA VAL A 365 -11.26 -5.22 21.36
C VAL A 365 -10.06 -5.89 22.01
N ARG A 366 -10.21 -7.16 22.41
CA ARG A 366 -9.12 -8.02 22.87
C ARG A 366 -8.76 -9.05 21.80
N PHE A 367 -7.49 -9.11 21.42
CA PHE A 367 -6.96 -10.08 20.45
C PHE A 367 -6.45 -11.35 21.15
N GLY A 368 -6.26 -12.43 20.40
CA GLY A 368 -5.82 -13.73 20.95
C GLY A 368 -4.45 -13.69 21.64
N ASP A 369 -3.56 -12.78 21.21
CA ASP A 369 -2.26 -12.56 21.86
C ASP A 369 -2.33 -11.70 23.13
N GLY A 370 -3.52 -11.31 23.56
CA GLY A 370 -3.75 -10.46 24.73
C GLY A 370 -3.67 -8.96 24.44
N ALA A 371 -3.37 -8.52 23.21
CA ALA A 371 -3.39 -7.11 22.87
C ALA A 371 -4.80 -6.53 22.99
N GLU A 372 -4.90 -5.30 23.50
CA GLU A 372 -6.17 -4.59 23.66
C GLU A 372 -6.16 -3.23 22.94
N VAL A 373 -7.31 -2.85 22.39
CA VAL A 373 -7.54 -1.54 21.77
C VAL A 373 -8.96 -1.07 22.04
N GLN A 374 -9.11 0.20 22.43
CA GLN A 374 -10.43 0.83 22.53
C GLN A 374 -10.93 1.20 21.14
N ILE A 375 -12.24 1.07 20.92
CA ILE A 375 -12.94 1.44 19.70
C ILE A 375 -14.20 2.24 20.03
N VAL A 376 -14.64 3.09 19.11
CA VAL A 376 -15.96 3.74 19.20
C VAL A 376 -17.06 2.69 18.98
N ALA A 377 -17.95 2.54 19.95
CA ALA A 377 -19.02 1.55 19.90
C ALA A 377 -20.07 1.92 18.83
N ARG A 378 -20.71 0.88 18.29
CA ARG A 378 -21.92 1.04 17.48
C ARG A 378 -23.11 0.98 18.45
N ASN A 379 -23.76 2.13 18.67
CA ASN A 379 -25.04 2.18 19.39
C ASN A 379 -26.10 1.35 18.67
#